data_AF-A0AAV5APE1-F1
#
_entry.id   AF-A0AAV5APE1-F1
#
_cell.length_a   1.000
_cell.length_b   1.000
_cell.length_c   1.000
_cell.angle_alpha   90.00
_cell.angle_beta   90.00
_cell.angle_gamma   90.00
#
_symmetry.space_group_name_H-M   'P 1'
#
loop_
_entity.id
_entity.type
_entity.pdbx_description
1 polymer ?
#
loop_
_entity_poly.entity_id
_entity_poly.type
_entity_poly.pdbx_seq_one_letter_code
_entity_poly.pdbx_strand_id
1 'polypeptide(L)'
;MILTGYTFDSADSIKPFLEEPGLGVTSRCCKELATRLGCHVIAGYPEKLVGKNNDSNASEDNANLLKRLVGHNSAVLFNSKGLCGNYRKTNLFDADKPWALPGDGFATFDLGNPLGRISIGICMDLNPAPSAVWTSIDEGPYEIAEYTLDQDTNLLVILCAWLDSGKSLDSRWDISTMNYWLMRLYPLWMKLEGRPSKNSETIVVMCNRCGIENAPF
;
A
#
# COMPACT_ATOMS: atom_id res chain seq x y z
N MET A 1 4.69 -6.77 -1.70
CA MET A 1 6.11 -7.17 -1.80
C MET A 1 6.27 -8.10 -2.99
N ILE A 2 6.92 -7.64 -4.07
CA ILE A 2 6.88 -8.30 -5.38
C ILE A 2 7.92 -9.42 -5.56
N LEU A 3 9.12 -9.30 -4.97
CA LEU A 3 10.24 -10.22 -5.21
C LEU A 3 10.56 -11.16 -4.03
N THR A 4 9.97 -10.94 -2.86
CA THR A 4 10.40 -11.57 -1.60
C THR A 4 9.41 -12.57 -1.04
N GLY A 5 8.18 -12.57 -1.53
CA GLY A 5 7.04 -13.18 -0.83
C GLY A 5 6.38 -12.23 0.16
N TYR A 6 5.29 -12.67 0.82
CA TYR A 6 4.51 -11.84 1.74
C TYR A 6 4.51 -12.32 3.20
N THR A 7 4.51 -13.63 3.44
CA THR A 7 4.31 -14.18 4.79
C THR A 7 5.62 -14.34 5.56
N PHE A 8 5.88 -13.40 6.48
CA PHE A 8 7.00 -13.42 7.41
C PHE A 8 6.49 -13.36 8.86
N ASP A 9 6.81 -14.38 9.62
CA ASP A 9 6.32 -14.56 11.00
C ASP A 9 7.09 -13.75 12.05
N SER A 10 8.23 -13.17 11.69
CA SER A 10 9.14 -12.53 12.64
C SER A 10 10.07 -11.53 11.95
N ALA A 11 10.66 -10.66 12.77
CA ALA A 11 11.72 -9.76 12.32
C ALA A 11 12.93 -10.51 11.73
N ASP A 12 13.28 -11.66 12.30
CA ASP A 12 14.43 -12.45 11.83
C ASP A 12 14.15 -13.11 10.46
N SER A 13 12.91 -13.55 10.19
CA SER A 13 12.58 -14.18 8.91
C SER A 13 12.55 -13.18 7.74
N ILE A 14 12.17 -11.91 7.96
CA ILE A 14 12.21 -10.87 6.92
C ILE A 14 13.60 -10.23 6.74
N LYS A 15 14.43 -10.20 7.80
CA LYS A 15 15.68 -9.42 7.83
C LYS A 15 16.63 -9.62 6.63
N PRO A 16 16.82 -10.84 6.08
CA PRO A 16 17.66 -11.05 4.89
C PRO A 16 17.13 -10.39 3.61
N PHE A 17 15.85 -10.04 3.59
CA PHE A 17 15.16 -9.51 2.42
C PHE A 17 14.96 -7.99 2.47
N LEU A 18 15.21 -7.35 3.61
CA LEU A 18 15.06 -5.90 3.77
C LEU A 18 15.99 -5.13 2.83
N GLU A 19 15.42 -4.19 2.10
CA GLU A 19 16.13 -3.39 1.10
C GLU A 19 16.25 -1.94 1.51
N GLU A 20 17.39 -1.32 1.23
CA GLU A 20 17.54 0.14 1.33
C GLU A 20 16.73 0.82 0.21
N PRO A 21 15.88 1.83 0.53
CA PRO A 21 15.13 2.58 -0.46
C PRO A 21 16.02 3.13 -1.58
N GLY A 22 15.62 2.92 -2.82
CA GLY A 22 16.34 3.44 -4.00
C GLY A 22 17.58 2.64 -4.41
N LEU A 23 18.08 1.72 -3.57
CA LEU A 23 19.34 0.98 -3.82
C LEU A 23 19.17 -0.53 -3.88
N GLY A 24 18.10 -1.06 -3.27
CA GLY A 24 17.80 -2.49 -3.23
C GLY A 24 17.55 -3.17 -4.58
N VAL A 25 17.38 -4.48 -4.56
CA VAL A 25 17.09 -5.31 -5.75
C VAL A 25 15.82 -4.84 -6.45
N THR A 26 14.74 -4.60 -5.71
CA THR A 26 13.48 -4.10 -6.25
C THR A 26 13.67 -2.71 -6.86
N SER A 27 14.39 -1.81 -6.18
CA SER A 27 14.68 -0.46 -6.70
C SER A 27 15.49 -0.49 -8.01
N ARG A 28 16.53 -1.34 -8.09
CA ARG A 28 17.32 -1.52 -9.31
C ARG A 28 16.50 -2.06 -10.46
N CYS A 29 15.67 -3.08 -10.22
CA CYS A 29 14.76 -3.64 -11.20
C CYS A 29 13.78 -2.57 -11.72
N CYS A 30 13.15 -1.81 -10.83
CA CYS A 30 12.25 -0.72 -11.21
C CYS A 30 12.93 0.35 -12.05
N LYS A 31 14.15 0.78 -11.66
CA LYS A 31 14.92 1.77 -12.42
C LYS A 31 15.28 1.27 -13.82
N GLU A 32 15.72 0.02 -13.94
CA GLU A 32 16.06 -0.58 -15.23
C GLU A 32 14.83 -0.68 -16.14
N LEU A 33 13.71 -1.17 -15.61
CA LEU A 33 12.44 -1.25 -16.34
C LEU A 33 11.94 0.13 -16.77
N ALA A 34 11.94 1.11 -15.87
CA ALA A 34 11.50 2.47 -16.15
C ALA A 34 12.35 3.13 -17.24
N THR A 35 13.67 2.92 -17.20
CA THR A 35 14.61 3.45 -18.20
C THR A 35 14.40 2.77 -19.55
N ARG A 36 14.33 1.43 -19.57
CA ARG A 36 14.21 0.64 -20.80
C ARG A 36 12.89 0.88 -21.53
N LEU A 37 11.79 1.02 -20.79
CA LEU A 37 10.44 1.16 -21.35
C LEU A 37 9.97 2.62 -21.44
N GLY A 38 10.72 3.58 -20.90
CA GLY A 38 10.34 4.98 -20.89
C GLY A 38 9.06 5.26 -20.10
N CYS A 39 8.85 4.56 -18.99
CA CYS A 39 7.61 4.62 -18.21
C CYS A 39 7.85 4.88 -16.72
N HIS A 40 6.75 5.01 -15.96
CA HIS A 40 6.77 4.97 -14.51
C HIS A 40 6.60 3.53 -14.03
N VAL A 41 7.34 3.14 -12.99
CA VAL A 41 7.24 1.80 -12.39
C VAL A 41 7.02 1.93 -10.89
N ILE A 42 5.98 1.25 -10.38
CA ILE A 42 5.67 1.18 -8.95
C ILE A 42 5.78 -0.28 -8.52
N ALA A 43 6.48 -0.55 -7.43
CA ALA A 43 6.62 -1.90 -6.91
C ALA A 43 6.69 -1.92 -5.38
N GLY A 44 5.99 -2.88 -4.78
CA GLY A 44 5.99 -3.09 -3.34
C GLY A 44 7.20 -3.92 -2.89
N TYR A 45 7.83 -3.57 -1.78
CA TYR A 45 9.06 -4.20 -1.28
C TYR A 45 9.19 -4.05 0.26
N PRO A 46 9.95 -4.93 0.93
CA PRO A 46 10.27 -4.76 2.35
C PRO A 46 11.39 -3.73 2.52
N GLU A 47 11.04 -2.53 2.96
CA GLU A 47 11.98 -1.44 3.21
C GLU A 47 12.71 -1.64 4.54
N LYS A 48 14.02 -1.45 4.54
CA LYS A 48 14.84 -1.48 5.76
C LYS A 48 14.62 -0.22 6.60
N LEU A 49 14.44 -0.40 7.91
CA LEU A 49 14.33 0.72 8.84
C LEU A 49 15.69 1.39 9.06
N VAL A 50 15.78 2.71 8.82
CA VAL A 50 17.00 3.53 9.01
C VAL A 50 16.80 4.44 10.22
N GLY A 51 17.74 4.41 11.17
CA GLY A 51 17.74 5.29 12.34
C GLY A 51 16.59 4.98 13.31
N LYS A 52 16.85 4.14 14.32
CA LYS A 52 15.90 4.02 15.45
C LYS A 52 15.97 5.31 16.27
N ASN A 53 14.94 6.15 16.18
CA ASN A 53 14.73 7.16 17.20
C ASN A 53 14.42 6.43 18.50
N ASN A 54 15.36 6.49 19.45
CA ASN A 54 15.08 6.13 20.83
C ASN A 54 14.13 7.20 21.37
N ASP A 55 12.82 7.01 21.18
CA ASP A 55 11.83 7.84 21.83
C ASP A 55 11.97 7.61 23.34
N SER A 56 12.68 8.52 24.02
CA SER A 56 13.00 8.44 25.45
C SER A 56 11.77 8.57 26.35
N ASN A 57 10.59 8.78 25.76
CA ASN A 57 9.31 8.94 26.45
C ASN A 57 8.34 7.75 26.21
N ALA A 58 8.75 6.72 25.46
CA ALA A 58 7.91 5.54 25.27
C ALA A 58 7.88 4.68 26.55
N SER A 59 6.71 4.09 26.87
CA SER A 59 6.63 3.05 27.91
C SER A 59 7.57 1.89 27.58
N GLU A 60 8.03 1.15 28.59
CA GLU A 60 8.96 0.02 28.37
C GLU A 60 8.41 -1.01 27.37
N ASP A 61 7.10 -1.28 27.42
CA ASP A 61 6.42 -2.19 26.49
C ASP A 61 6.43 -1.68 25.04
N ASN A 62 6.14 -0.39 24.84
CA ASN A 62 6.20 0.24 23.51
C ASN A 62 7.64 0.32 23.00
N ALA A 63 8.60 0.64 23.87
CA ALA A 63 10.02 0.65 23.51
C ALA A 63 10.50 -0.75 23.12
N ASN A 64 10.05 -1.81 23.81
CA ASN A 64 10.39 -3.20 23.47
C ASN A 64 9.73 -3.65 22.15
N LEU A 65 8.50 -3.23 21.87
CA LEU A 65 7.85 -3.46 20.58
C LEU A 65 8.62 -2.78 19.44
N LEU A 66 8.89 -1.48 19.56
CA LEU A 66 9.63 -0.70 18.56
C LEU A 66 11.06 -1.25 18.33
N LYS A 67 11.69 -1.80 19.36
CA LYS A 67 13.00 -2.47 19.22
C LYS A 67 12.93 -3.73 18.35
N ARG A 68 11.79 -4.43 18.29
CA ARG A 68 11.62 -5.64 17.47
C ARG A 68 11.34 -5.35 16.00
N LEU A 69 10.76 -4.19 15.71
CA LEU A 69 10.49 -3.78 14.34
C LEU A 69 11.81 -3.46 13.60
N VAL A 70 11.88 -3.90 12.34
CA VAL A 70 13.11 -3.89 11.52
C VAL A 70 12.91 -3.28 10.14
N GLY A 71 11.68 -2.99 9.73
CA GLY A 71 11.40 -2.45 8.41
C GLY A 71 10.02 -1.83 8.24
N HIS A 72 9.65 -1.58 6.99
CA HIS A 72 8.33 -1.16 6.55
C HIS A 72 7.87 -2.01 5.36
N ASN A 73 6.57 -2.16 5.19
CA ASN A 73 5.99 -2.62 3.92
C ASN A 73 5.79 -1.40 3.03
N SER A 74 6.58 -1.28 1.97
CA SER A 74 6.69 -0.04 1.20
C SER A 74 6.46 -0.25 -0.29
N ALA A 75 6.29 0.84 -1.03
CA ALA A 75 6.22 0.90 -2.47
C ALA A 75 7.15 1.99 -3.00
N VAL A 76 8.09 1.62 -3.87
CA VAL A 76 8.92 2.58 -4.61
C VAL A 76 8.25 2.97 -5.91
N LEU A 77 8.40 4.23 -6.31
CA LEU A 77 7.95 4.77 -7.59
C LEU A 77 9.16 5.35 -8.33
N PHE A 78 9.40 4.87 -9.54
CA PHE A 78 10.51 5.25 -10.40
C PHE A 78 10.05 5.76 -11.75
N ASN A 79 10.86 6.60 -12.38
CA ASN A 79 10.84 6.88 -13.81
C ASN A 79 12.27 6.77 -14.39
N SER A 80 12.44 7.12 -15.67
CA SER A 80 13.75 7.08 -16.35
C SER A 80 14.81 8.01 -15.74
N LYS A 81 14.42 9.04 -14.98
CA LYS A 81 15.35 9.96 -14.29
C LYS A 81 15.78 9.44 -12.91
N GLY A 82 15.01 8.55 -12.29
CA GLY A 82 15.33 7.97 -10.99
C GLY A 82 14.10 7.74 -10.11
N LEU A 83 14.34 7.75 -8.79
CA LEU A 83 13.31 7.58 -7.76
C LEU A 83 12.44 8.84 -7.70
N CYS A 84 11.13 8.70 -7.89
CA CYS A 84 10.16 9.80 -7.78
C CYS A 84 9.45 9.80 -6.42
N GLY A 85 9.34 8.65 -5.77
CA GLY A 85 8.60 8.54 -4.50
C GLY A 85 8.83 7.21 -3.80
N ASN A 86 8.61 7.22 -2.49
CA ASN A 86 8.58 6.04 -1.64
C ASN A 86 7.38 6.17 -0.69
N TYR A 87 6.46 5.22 -0.75
CA TYR A 87 5.29 5.16 0.10
C TYR A 87 5.43 3.99 1.09
N ARG A 88 5.04 4.19 2.34
CA ARG A 88 5.03 3.16 3.39
C ARG A 88 3.57 2.87 3.75
N LYS A 89 3.20 1.59 3.79
CA LYS A 89 1.84 1.13 4.12
C LYS A 89 1.38 1.75 5.44
N THR A 90 0.23 2.41 5.42
CA THR A 90 -0.32 3.09 6.60
C THR A 90 -0.98 2.07 7.53
N ASN A 91 -1.90 1.28 6.98
CA ASN A 91 -2.73 0.35 7.73
C ASN A 91 -2.15 -1.07 7.61
N LEU A 92 -1.48 -1.53 8.66
CA LEU A 92 -0.83 -2.84 8.69
C LEU A 92 -1.84 -4.00 8.75
N PHE A 93 -1.56 -5.06 8.00
CA PHE A 93 -2.21 -6.36 8.17
C PHE A 93 -1.50 -7.18 9.24
N ASP A 94 -2.15 -8.24 9.73
CA ASP A 94 -1.55 -9.13 10.74
C ASP A 94 -0.20 -9.73 10.31
N ALA A 95 0.01 -9.96 9.02
CA ALA A 95 1.29 -10.45 8.48
C ALA A 95 2.42 -9.40 8.50
N ASP A 96 2.10 -8.11 8.61
CA ASP A 96 3.11 -7.03 8.69
C ASP A 96 3.54 -6.78 10.15
N LYS A 97 2.61 -6.93 11.11
CA LYS A 97 2.78 -6.56 12.52
C LYS A 97 4.00 -7.18 13.24
N PRO A 98 4.47 -8.40 12.92
CA PRO A 98 5.63 -8.99 13.60
C PRO A 98 6.96 -8.28 13.34
N TRP A 99 7.06 -7.47 12.26
CA TRP A 99 8.34 -6.94 11.79
C TRP A 99 8.30 -5.51 11.27
N ALA A 100 7.14 -5.00 10.84
CA ALA A 100 7.00 -3.72 10.18
C ALA A 100 6.51 -2.61 11.12
N LEU A 101 7.05 -1.41 10.94
CA LEU A 101 6.49 -0.15 11.45
C LEU A 101 5.52 0.42 10.40
N PRO A 102 4.34 0.97 10.79
CA PRO A 102 3.46 1.63 9.84
C PRO A 102 4.13 2.89 9.25
N GLY A 103 3.64 3.30 8.09
CA GLY A 103 3.97 4.61 7.50
C GLY A 103 3.28 5.77 8.24
N ASP A 104 3.65 6.99 7.87
CA ASP A 104 3.20 8.22 8.53
C ASP A 104 1.83 8.73 8.04
N GLY A 105 1.11 7.92 7.25
CA GLY A 105 -0.15 8.29 6.61
C GLY A 105 -0.14 8.05 5.10
N PHE A 106 -1.30 8.25 4.45
CA PHE A 106 -1.39 8.20 2.99
C PHE A 106 -0.55 9.30 2.35
N ALA A 107 -0.03 9.02 1.16
CA ALA A 107 0.84 9.95 0.45
C ALA A 107 0.48 10.06 -1.02
N THR A 108 0.82 11.22 -1.58
CA THR A 108 0.53 11.60 -2.95
C THR A 108 1.78 12.20 -3.59
N PHE A 109 1.99 11.89 -4.87
CA PHE A 109 3.14 12.34 -5.66
C PHE A 109 2.64 13.05 -6.92
N ASP A 110 3.35 14.09 -7.36
CA ASP A 110 3.05 14.78 -8.62
C ASP A 110 4.00 14.28 -9.71
N LEU A 111 3.45 13.68 -10.76
CA LEU A 111 4.20 13.16 -11.91
C LEU A 111 4.10 14.05 -13.15
N GLY A 112 3.36 15.16 -13.06
CA GLY A 112 3.05 16.02 -14.19
C GLY A 112 2.21 15.32 -15.27
N ASN A 113 1.91 16.06 -16.34
CA ASN A 113 1.08 15.54 -17.42
C ASN A 113 1.77 14.41 -18.19
N PRO A 114 1.03 13.36 -18.63
CA PRO A 114 -0.43 13.23 -18.53
C PRO A 114 -0.92 12.52 -17.25
N LEU A 115 -0.04 12.01 -16.38
CA LEU A 115 -0.44 11.22 -15.22
C LEU A 115 -0.98 12.07 -14.05
N GLY A 116 -0.50 13.31 -13.96
CA GLY A 116 -0.87 14.25 -12.90
C GLY A 116 -0.48 13.72 -11.52
N ARG A 117 -1.42 13.84 -10.59
CA ARG A 117 -1.26 13.51 -9.19
C ARG A 117 -1.61 12.04 -8.93
N ILE A 118 -0.68 11.31 -8.35
CA ILE A 118 -0.84 9.88 -8.02
C ILE A 118 -0.86 9.67 -6.52
N SER A 119 -1.87 8.96 -6.01
CA SER A 119 -1.88 8.44 -4.64
C SER A 119 -1.59 6.94 -4.66
N ILE A 120 -0.83 6.47 -3.67
CA ILE A 120 -0.44 5.06 -3.57
C ILE A 120 -1.02 4.48 -2.28
N GLY A 121 -1.62 3.30 -2.38
CA GLY A 121 -2.03 2.48 -1.26
C GLY A 121 -1.45 1.07 -1.36
N ILE A 122 -1.37 0.38 -0.22
CA ILE A 122 -0.93 -1.00 -0.14
C ILE A 122 -1.99 -1.80 0.62
N CYS A 123 -2.70 -2.66 -0.11
CA CYS A 123 -3.58 -3.71 0.42
C CYS A 123 -4.55 -3.22 1.51
N MET A 124 -4.20 -3.42 2.79
CA MET A 124 -5.02 -3.05 3.95
C MET A 124 -5.24 -1.55 4.12
N ASP A 125 -4.53 -0.69 3.41
CA ASP A 125 -4.85 0.74 3.28
C ASP A 125 -6.26 1.00 2.74
N LEU A 126 -6.86 0.01 2.08
CA LEU A 126 -8.25 0.06 1.64
C LEU A 126 -9.25 -0.06 2.80
N ASN A 127 -8.83 -0.67 3.91
CA ASN A 127 -9.63 -0.85 5.12
C ASN A 127 -9.28 0.21 6.14
N PRO A 128 -10.22 0.58 7.03
CA PRO A 128 -9.98 1.66 7.95
C PRO A 128 -9.04 1.22 9.07
N ALA A 129 -8.24 2.15 9.59
CA ALA A 129 -7.34 1.88 10.70
C ALA A 129 -8.14 1.60 11.98
N PRO A 130 -7.77 0.61 12.80
CA PRO A 130 -8.32 0.50 14.14
C PRO A 130 -8.09 1.79 14.95
N SER A 131 -9.03 2.23 15.78
CA SER A 131 -10.28 1.60 16.19
C SER A 131 -11.51 2.05 15.40
N ALA A 132 -11.35 2.51 14.16
CA ALA A 132 -12.44 3.06 13.39
C ALA A 132 -13.61 2.08 13.29
N VAL A 133 -14.81 2.58 13.56
CA VAL A 133 -16.05 1.80 13.53
C VAL A 133 -16.75 2.10 12.22
N TRP A 134 -17.06 1.04 11.46
CA TRP A 134 -17.88 1.16 10.27
C TRP A 134 -19.33 1.46 10.65
N THR A 135 -19.82 2.63 10.24
CA THR A 135 -21.16 3.08 10.62
C THR A 135 -22.21 2.66 9.60
N SER A 136 -22.03 3.05 8.34
CA SER A 136 -22.95 2.77 7.24
C SER A 136 -22.25 2.89 5.89
N ILE A 137 -22.92 2.49 4.81
CA ILE A 137 -22.40 2.67 3.45
C ILE A 137 -22.23 4.16 3.10
N ASP A 138 -23.09 5.04 3.58
CA ASP A 138 -23.03 6.46 3.23
C ASP A 138 -22.03 7.24 4.09
N GLU A 139 -21.72 6.74 5.29
CA GLU A 139 -20.82 7.42 6.25
C GLU A 139 -19.40 6.82 6.28
N GLY A 140 -19.23 5.55 5.91
CA GLY A 140 -17.93 4.88 5.92
C GLY A 140 -17.48 4.44 7.32
N PRO A 141 -16.16 4.51 7.64
CA PRO A 141 -15.13 5.34 7.00
C PRO A 141 -14.42 4.72 5.78
N TYR A 142 -13.99 5.60 4.86
CA TYR A 142 -13.37 5.29 3.58
C TYR A 142 -12.00 5.97 3.40
N GLU A 143 -11.12 5.83 4.39
CA GLU A 143 -9.95 6.70 4.59
C GLU A 143 -9.12 6.97 3.32
N ILE A 144 -8.70 5.95 2.57
CA ILE A 144 -7.90 6.16 1.34
C ILE A 144 -8.72 6.77 0.20
N ALA A 145 -10.01 6.45 0.09
CA ALA A 145 -10.87 7.01 -0.95
C ALA A 145 -11.17 8.49 -0.67
N GLU A 146 -11.42 8.84 0.59
CA GLU A 146 -11.60 10.23 1.02
C GLU A 146 -10.31 11.02 0.88
N TYR A 147 -9.17 10.46 1.31
CA TYR A 147 -7.87 11.05 1.07
C TYR A 147 -7.62 11.31 -0.42
N THR A 148 -7.98 10.37 -1.29
CA THR A 148 -7.82 10.48 -2.75
C THR A 148 -8.64 11.66 -3.31
N LEU A 149 -9.87 11.86 -2.82
CA LEU A 149 -10.72 13.01 -3.16
C LEU A 149 -10.13 14.32 -2.63
N ASP A 150 -9.73 14.36 -1.36
CA ASP A 150 -9.18 15.55 -0.70
C ASP A 150 -7.88 16.02 -1.36
N GLN A 151 -7.10 15.06 -1.86
CA GLN A 151 -5.90 15.35 -2.62
C GLN A 151 -6.14 15.62 -4.10
N ASP A 152 -7.37 15.59 -4.62
CA ASP A 152 -7.65 15.81 -6.06
C ASP A 152 -6.80 14.87 -6.96
N THR A 153 -6.72 13.60 -6.55
CA THR A 153 -5.87 12.60 -7.20
C THR A 153 -6.37 12.25 -8.61
N ASN A 154 -5.48 12.20 -9.59
CA ASN A 154 -5.78 11.70 -10.94
C ASN A 154 -5.76 10.17 -11.01
N LEU A 155 -4.79 9.56 -10.32
CA LEU A 155 -4.53 8.11 -10.38
C LEU A 155 -4.31 7.56 -8.96
N LEU A 156 -5.15 6.62 -8.54
CA LEU A 156 -4.95 5.84 -7.32
C LEU A 156 -4.41 4.46 -7.70
N VAL A 157 -3.22 4.10 -7.24
CA VAL A 157 -2.63 2.76 -7.44
C VAL A 157 -2.59 2.03 -6.12
N ILE A 158 -3.22 0.85 -6.06
CA ILE A 158 -3.25 0.01 -4.86
C ILE A 158 -2.52 -1.31 -5.15
N LEU A 159 -1.43 -1.55 -4.43
CA LEU A 159 -0.66 -2.79 -4.53
C LEU A 159 -1.15 -3.78 -3.48
N CYS A 160 -1.58 -4.97 -3.93
CA CYS A 160 -2.23 -5.95 -3.08
C CYS A 160 -1.46 -7.28 -3.03
N ALA A 161 -1.45 -7.87 -1.84
CA ALA A 161 -1.28 -9.30 -1.60
C ALA A 161 -2.53 -9.77 -0.84
N TRP A 162 -3.69 -9.55 -1.46
CA TRP A 162 -5.01 -9.77 -0.88
C TRP A 162 -5.45 -11.22 -1.10
N LEU A 163 -5.98 -11.84 -0.05
CA LEU A 163 -6.40 -13.23 -0.05
C LEU A 163 -7.65 -13.46 -0.91
N ASP A 164 -7.69 -14.59 -1.59
CA ASP A 164 -8.93 -15.04 -2.24
C ASP A 164 -10.04 -15.26 -1.19
N SER A 165 -11.26 -14.85 -1.52
CA SER A 165 -12.41 -14.95 -0.63
C SER A 165 -12.91 -16.38 -0.46
N GLY A 166 -12.57 -17.28 -1.39
CA GLY A 166 -13.09 -18.65 -1.48
C GLY A 166 -14.57 -18.73 -1.87
N LYS A 167 -15.22 -17.61 -2.22
CA LYS A 167 -16.68 -17.55 -2.45
C LYS A 167 -17.09 -17.65 -3.92
N SER A 168 -16.17 -17.44 -4.85
CA SER A 168 -16.45 -17.43 -6.30
C SER A 168 -15.87 -18.67 -6.98
N LEU A 169 -16.34 -19.86 -6.60
CA LEU A 169 -15.78 -21.15 -7.01
C LEU A 169 -15.83 -21.42 -8.53
N ASP A 170 -16.84 -20.90 -9.22
CA ASP A 170 -17.08 -21.16 -10.65
C ASP A 170 -16.62 -20.02 -11.57
N SER A 171 -15.86 -19.05 -11.05
CA SER A 171 -15.39 -17.89 -11.81
C SER A 171 -13.86 -17.88 -11.88
N ARG A 172 -13.33 -17.44 -13.02
CA ARG A 172 -11.90 -17.11 -13.15
C ARG A 172 -11.46 -16.01 -12.18
N TRP A 173 -12.41 -15.15 -11.78
CA TRP A 173 -12.18 -13.97 -10.96
C TRP A 173 -12.92 -14.08 -9.64
N ASP A 174 -12.29 -13.65 -8.56
CA ASP A 174 -12.93 -13.51 -7.25
C ASP A 174 -13.84 -12.27 -7.22
N ILE A 175 -15.08 -12.46 -7.68
CA ILE A 175 -16.09 -11.40 -7.76
C ILE A 175 -16.42 -10.85 -6.36
N SER A 176 -16.37 -11.68 -5.32
CA SER A 176 -16.62 -11.21 -3.95
C SER A 176 -15.55 -10.22 -3.51
N THR A 177 -14.28 -10.49 -3.78
CA THR A 177 -13.18 -9.56 -3.47
C THR A 177 -13.27 -8.28 -4.31
N MET A 178 -13.58 -8.40 -5.60
CA MET A 178 -13.77 -7.23 -6.46
C MET A 178 -14.90 -6.32 -5.97
N ASN A 179 -16.06 -6.90 -5.61
CA ASN A 179 -17.19 -6.16 -5.06
C ASN A 179 -16.83 -5.50 -3.71
N TYR A 180 -16.06 -6.19 -2.88
CA TYR A 180 -15.58 -5.61 -1.63
C TYR A 180 -14.68 -4.41 -1.91
N TRP A 181 -13.72 -4.50 -2.83
CA TRP A 181 -12.86 -3.37 -3.18
C TRP A 181 -13.65 -2.19 -3.74
N LEU A 182 -14.62 -2.44 -4.63
CA LEU A 182 -15.50 -1.40 -5.14
C LEU A 182 -16.27 -0.72 -4.01
N MET A 183 -16.82 -1.49 -3.07
CA MET A 183 -17.50 -0.95 -1.90
C MET A 183 -16.56 -0.07 -1.08
N ARG A 184 -15.31 -0.48 -0.83
CA ARG A 184 -14.33 0.34 -0.10
C ARG A 184 -13.90 1.62 -0.82
N LEU A 185 -14.20 1.75 -2.10
CA LEU A 185 -13.95 2.92 -2.93
C LEU A 185 -15.23 3.71 -3.23
N TYR A 186 -16.32 3.44 -2.51
CA TYR A 186 -17.64 4.04 -2.72
C TYR A 186 -17.62 5.56 -2.95
N PRO A 187 -16.88 6.38 -2.16
CA PRO A 187 -16.83 7.83 -2.39
C PRO A 187 -16.26 8.26 -3.75
N LEU A 188 -15.45 7.43 -4.41
CA LEU A 188 -14.83 7.78 -5.69
C LEU A 188 -15.76 7.60 -6.89
N TRP A 189 -16.71 6.68 -6.82
CA TRP A 189 -17.61 6.37 -7.94
C TRP A 189 -19.07 6.71 -7.66
N MET A 190 -19.46 6.87 -6.39
CA MET A 190 -20.78 7.40 -6.04
C MET A 190 -20.70 8.91 -5.84
N LYS A 191 -21.50 9.66 -6.60
CA LYS A 191 -21.58 11.12 -6.47
C LYS A 191 -22.32 11.48 -5.19
N LEU A 192 -21.59 11.71 -4.11
CA LEU A 192 -22.15 12.37 -2.93
C LEU A 192 -22.36 13.85 -3.27
N GLU A 193 -23.60 14.33 -3.17
CA GLU A 193 -23.92 15.74 -3.40
C GLU A 193 -23.06 16.63 -2.49
N GLY A 194 -22.46 17.69 -3.06
CA GLY A 194 -21.75 18.72 -2.28
C GLY A 194 -20.23 18.57 -2.12
N ARG A 195 -19.58 17.54 -2.70
CA ARG A 195 -18.11 17.47 -2.77
C ARG A 195 -17.60 17.86 -4.18
N PRO A 196 -17.26 19.14 -4.44
CA PRO A 196 -16.66 19.53 -5.70
C PRO A 196 -15.23 19.00 -5.79
N SER A 197 -15.01 17.94 -6.58
CA SER A 197 -13.67 17.57 -7.05
C SER A 197 -13.27 18.54 -8.17
N LYS A 198 -12.02 19.04 -8.17
CA LYS A 198 -11.52 19.86 -9.30
C LYS A 198 -11.25 18.96 -10.51
N ASN A 199 -10.86 17.71 -10.25
CA ASN A 199 -10.71 16.69 -11.24
C ASN A 199 -12.06 16.02 -11.55
N SER A 200 -12.40 15.87 -12.83
CA SER A 200 -13.64 15.23 -13.24
C SER A 200 -13.62 13.70 -13.09
N GLU A 201 -12.42 13.11 -13.00
CA GLU A 201 -12.21 11.67 -13.00
C GLU A 201 -10.95 11.29 -12.21
N THR A 202 -11.06 10.22 -11.42
CA THR A 202 -9.92 9.52 -10.81
C THR A 202 -9.89 8.09 -11.33
N ILE A 203 -8.77 7.67 -11.90
CA ILE A 203 -8.55 6.28 -12.32
C ILE A 203 -8.03 5.49 -11.13
N VAL A 204 -8.60 4.31 -10.87
CA VAL A 204 -8.10 3.39 -9.84
C VAL A 204 -7.50 2.14 -10.49
N VAL A 205 -6.28 1.79 -10.09
CA VAL A 205 -5.56 0.59 -10.54
C VAL A 205 -5.31 -0.33 -9.35
N MET A 206 -5.93 -1.51 -9.37
CA MET A 206 -5.74 -2.57 -8.37
C MET A 206 -4.77 -3.61 -8.90
N CYS A 207 -3.63 -3.77 -8.24
CA CYS A 207 -2.60 -4.75 -8.61
C CYS A 207 -2.52 -5.85 -7.56
N ASN A 208 -3.31 -6.92 -7.69
CA ASN A 208 -3.26 -8.04 -6.75
C ASN A 208 -2.33 -9.14 -7.21
N ARG A 209 -1.51 -9.63 -6.27
CA ARG A 209 -0.70 -10.83 -6.46
C ARG A 209 -1.59 -12.06 -6.65
N CYS A 210 -1.10 -13.03 -7.42
CA CYS A 210 -1.71 -14.34 -7.58
C CYS A 210 -0.74 -15.46 -7.16
N GLY A 211 -1.29 -16.66 -6.95
CA GLY A 211 -0.56 -17.85 -6.50
C GLY A 211 -0.80 -18.18 -5.03
N ILE A 212 -0.12 -19.21 -4.54
CA ILE A 212 -0.22 -19.71 -3.17
C ILE A 212 1.15 -19.57 -2.51
N GLU A 213 1.19 -19.09 -1.27
CA GLU A 213 2.42 -19.01 -0.46
C GLU A 213 2.24 -19.74 0.85
N ASN A 214 3.24 -20.54 1.24
CA ASN A 214 3.35 -21.17 2.56
C ASN A 214 2.00 -21.67 3.10
N ALA A 215 1.38 -22.63 2.40
CA ALA A 215 0.22 -23.31 2.93
C ALA A 215 0.60 -23.91 4.29
N PRO A 216 -0.14 -23.61 5.38
CA PRO A 216 -0.12 -24.53 6.51
C PRO A 216 -0.69 -25.83 5.95
N PHE A 217 0.12 -26.90 5.95
CA PHE A 217 -0.38 -28.26 5.76
C PHE A 217 -1.39 -28.59 6.85
#